data_AF-A0A7Y3J295-F1
#
_entry.id   AF-A0A7Y3J295-F1
#
_cell.length_a   1.000
_cell.length_b   1.000
_cell.length_c   1.000
_cell.angle_alpha   90.00
_cell.angle_beta   90.00
_cell.angle_gamma   90.00
#
_symmetry.space_group_name_H-M   'P 1'
#
loop_
_entity.id
_entity.type
_entity.pdbx_description
1 polymer ?
#
loop_
_entity_poly.entity_id
_entity_poly.type
_entity_poly.pdbx_seq_one_letter_code
_entity_poly.pdbx_strand_id
1 'polypeptide(L)'
;MKRNIGFKKFLLLVVGLVWLSQTVFADPAPSGSTSSGFGEPYTAKEFPGWMLDLRRGESLFFGSFPLFFIFAGLGYDYYYYYAVSGQNPAYTPWPAGPGTSGWTTTTNAGQLSDKTTTLMLVSAMASLMLALTDWLIGKLTQ
;
A
#
# COMPACT_ATOMS: atom_id res chain seq x y z
N MET A 1 29.86 13.33 3.60
CA MET A 1 28.86 14.35 3.99
C MET A 1 27.46 13.83 3.69
N LYS A 2 26.68 13.45 4.71
CA LYS A 2 25.33 12.87 4.57
C LYS A 2 24.32 14.02 4.53
N ARG A 3 23.84 14.39 3.34
CA ARG A 3 22.97 15.56 3.14
C ARG A 3 21.54 15.18 3.48
N ASN A 4 21.13 15.36 4.74
CA ASN A 4 19.77 15.10 5.19
C ASN A 4 18.78 16.00 4.44
N ILE A 5 17.95 15.40 3.59
CA ILE A 5 16.84 16.08 2.92
C ILE A 5 15.83 16.45 4.00
N GLY A 6 15.71 17.74 4.30
CA GLY A 6 14.70 18.23 5.25
C GLY A 6 13.29 17.91 4.76
N PHE A 7 12.38 17.59 5.69
CA PHE A 7 11.01 17.15 5.43
C PHE A 7 10.26 18.01 4.38
N LYS A 8 10.46 19.34 4.40
CA LYS A 8 9.87 20.27 3.40
C LYS A 8 10.35 19.99 1.97
N LYS A 9 11.63 19.67 1.79
CA LYS A 9 12.20 19.34 0.47
C LYS A 9 11.74 17.96 -0.01
N PHE A 10 11.57 17.01 0.91
CA PHE A 10 10.95 15.72 0.62
C PHE A 10 9.50 15.90 0.17
N LEU A 11 8.71 16.68 0.90
CA LEU A 11 7.31 16.96 0.57
C LEU A 11 7.18 17.67 -0.79
N LEU A 12 8.03 18.67 -1.08
CA LEU A 12 8.05 19.34 -2.39
C LEU A 12 8.46 18.39 -3.52
N LEU A 13 9.39 17.46 -3.28
CA LEU A 13 9.74 16.44 -4.26
C LEU A 13 8.57 15.50 -4.54
N VAL A 14 7.87 15.02 -3.51
CA VAL A 14 6.68 14.16 -3.69
C VAL A 14 5.60 14.89 -4.46
N VAL A 15 5.28 16.13 -4.09
CA VAL A 15 4.29 16.95 -4.81
C VAL A 15 4.72 17.18 -6.26
N GLY A 16 5.99 17.52 -6.51
CA GLY A 16 6.52 17.68 -7.87
C GLY A 16 6.41 16.40 -8.70
N LEU A 17 6.65 15.24 -8.09
CA LEU A 17 6.53 13.93 -8.73
C LEU A 17 5.08 13.60 -9.10
N VAL A 18 4.12 13.97 -8.25
CA VAL A 18 2.67 13.85 -8.50
C VAL A 18 2.21 14.77 -9.64
N TRP A 19 2.80 15.96 -9.76
CA TRP A 19 2.53 16.86 -10.87
C TRP A 19 3.11 16.35 -12.20
N LEU A 20 4.30 15.74 -12.17
CA LEU A 20 4.94 15.15 -13.35
C LEU A 20 4.21 13.88 -13.84
N SER A 21 3.65 13.07 -12.94
CA SER A 21 2.94 11.85 -13.33
C SER A 21 1.71 12.12 -14.19
N GLN A 22 1.05 13.29 -14.04
CA GLN A 22 -0.13 13.65 -14.84
C GLN A 22 0.16 13.68 -16.35
N THR A 23 1.41 13.98 -16.74
CA THR A 23 1.80 14.08 -18.16
C THR A 23 2.08 12.73 -18.81
N VAL A 24 2.39 11.70 -18.01
CA VAL A 24 2.72 10.35 -18.51
C VAL A 24 1.45 9.52 -18.78
N PHE A 25 0.34 9.84 -18.10
CA PHE A 25 -0.95 9.18 -18.27
C PHE A 25 -1.94 9.96 -19.16
N ALA A 26 -1.50 11.06 -19.78
CA ALA A 26 -2.32 11.82 -20.71
C ALA A 26 -2.28 11.17 -22.11
N ASP A 27 -3.29 10.36 -22.44
CA ASP A 27 -3.54 9.99 -23.83
C ASP A 27 -4.04 11.23 -24.60
N PRO A 28 -3.57 11.49 -25.84
CA PRO A 28 -4.12 12.57 -26.65
C PRO A 28 -5.59 12.28 -26.92
N ALA A 29 -6.47 13.16 -26.41
CA ALA A 29 -7.90 13.10 -26.67
C ALA A 29 -8.16 12.99 -28.19
N PRO A 30 -9.01 12.05 -28.66
CA PRO A 30 -9.37 12.01 -30.06
C PRO A 30 -10.10 13.31 -30.41
N SER A 31 -9.50 14.08 -31.32
CA SER A 31 -10.09 15.28 -31.90
C SER A 31 -11.30 14.89 -32.77
N GLY A 32 -12.46 14.68 -32.16
CA GLY A 32 -13.66 14.28 -32.89
C GLY A 32 -14.94 14.03 -32.07
N SER A 33 -15.02 14.44 -30.81
CA SER A 33 -16.23 14.22 -29.99
C SER A 33 -17.34 15.22 -30.34
N THR A 34 -18.12 14.92 -31.38
CA THR A 34 -19.42 15.55 -31.60
C THR A 34 -20.34 15.09 -30.46
N SER A 35 -20.73 16.03 -29.60
CA SER A 35 -21.55 15.80 -28.42
C SER A 35 -22.92 15.20 -28.77
N SER A 36 -23.09 13.90 -28.53
CA SER A 36 -24.40 13.31 -28.24
C SER A 36 -24.44 12.99 -26.75
N GLY A 37 -25.55 13.32 -26.08
CA GLY A 37 -25.66 13.45 -24.62
C GLY A 37 -25.52 12.17 -23.77
N PHE A 38 -24.96 11.11 -24.33
CA PHE A 38 -24.64 9.87 -23.62
C PHE A 38 -23.20 9.50 -23.96
N GLY A 39 -22.34 9.37 -22.95
CA GLY A 39 -20.96 8.92 -23.16
C GLY A 39 -20.96 7.56 -23.86
N GLU A 40 -20.17 7.41 -24.91
CA GLU A 40 -20.03 6.12 -25.60
C GLU A 40 -19.48 5.06 -24.63
N PRO A 41 -19.95 3.80 -24.71
CA PRO A 41 -19.41 2.73 -23.89
C PRO A 41 -17.92 2.52 -24.17
N TYR A 42 -17.11 2.43 -23.10
CA TYR A 42 -15.68 2.17 -23.21
C TYR A 42 -15.40 0.93 -24.05
N THR A 43 -14.50 1.05 -25.02
CA THR A 43 -14.10 -0.07 -25.88
C THR A 43 -12.86 -0.74 -25.33
N ALA A 44 -12.74 -2.07 -25.46
CA ALA A 44 -11.59 -2.83 -24.94
C ALA A 44 -10.21 -2.41 -25.51
N LYS A 45 -10.18 -1.62 -26.59
CA LYS A 45 -8.96 -1.11 -27.25
C LYS A 45 -8.60 0.32 -26.86
N GLU A 46 -9.42 0.97 -26.04
CA GLU A 46 -9.25 2.36 -25.67
C GLU A 46 -8.11 2.56 -24.66
N PHE A 47 -7.73 1.49 -23.94
CA PHE A 47 -6.63 1.51 -22.99
C PHE A 47 -5.55 0.49 -23.36
N PRO A 48 -4.26 0.88 -23.31
CA PRO A 48 -3.18 -0.07 -23.50
C PRO A 48 -3.16 -1.13 -22.39
N GLY A 49 -2.83 -2.38 -22.74
CA GLY A 49 -2.89 -3.52 -21.81
C GLY A 49 -2.05 -3.33 -20.53
N TRP A 50 -0.89 -2.68 -20.63
CA TRP A 50 -0.05 -2.39 -19.47
C TRP A 50 -0.73 -1.48 -18.43
N MET A 51 -1.62 -0.59 -18.87
CA MET A 51 -2.35 0.31 -17.99
C MET A 51 -3.48 -0.44 -17.27
N LEU A 52 -4.09 -1.41 -17.93
CA LEU A 52 -5.05 -2.32 -17.31
C LEU A 52 -4.37 -3.21 -16.26
N ASP A 53 -3.16 -3.71 -16.57
CA ASP A 53 -2.35 -4.50 -15.64
C ASP A 53 -1.95 -3.67 -14.41
N LEU A 54 -1.51 -2.42 -14.60
CA LEU A 54 -1.16 -1.50 -13.51
C LEU A 54 -2.37 -1.20 -12.63
N ARG A 55 -3.54 -0.95 -13.23
CA ARG A 55 -4.79 -0.71 -12.50
C ARG A 55 -5.18 -1.91 -11.63
N ARG A 56 -5.01 -3.14 -12.15
CA ARG A 56 -5.25 -4.35 -11.37
C ARG A 56 -4.25 -4.48 -10.22
N GLY A 57 -2.96 -4.26 -10.48
CA GLY A 57 -1.91 -4.29 -9.47
C GLY A 57 -2.13 -3.25 -8.35
N GLU A 58 -2.52 -2.03 -8.70
CA GLU A 58 -2.87 -0.97 -7.75
C GLU A 58 -4.05 -1.39 -6.86
N SER A 59 -5.13 -1.84 -7.48
CA SER A 59 -6.34 -2.29 -6.76
C SER A 59 -6.01 -3.40 -5.77
N LEU A 60 -5.14 -4.32 -6.17
CA LEU A 60 -4.75 -5.46 -5.35
C LEU A 60 -3.78 -5.04 -4.22
N PHE A 61 -2.83 -4.16 -4.51
CA PHE A 61 -1.88 -3.63 -3.52
C PHE A 61 -2.61 -2.86 -2.42
N PHE A 62 -3.40 -1.83 -2.78
CA PHE A 62 -4.11 -1.01 -1.81
C PHE A 62 -5.28 -1.75 -1.16
N GLY A 63 -5.94 -2.66 -1.89
CA GLY A 63 -7.03 -3.47 -1.36
C GLY A 63 -6.55 -4.51 -0.34
N SER A 64 -5.39 -5.14 -0.56
CA SER A 64 -4.86 -6.16 0.35
C SER A 64 -4.09 -5.60 1.54
N PHE A 65 -3.54 -4.39 1.44
CA PHE A 65 -2.76 -3.75 2.50
C PHE A 65 -3.45 -3.74 3.89
N PRO A 66 -4.71 -3.28 4.05
CA PRO A 66 -5.36 -3.26 5.37
C PRO A 66 -5.56 -4.66 5.97
N LEU A 67 -5.79 -5.68 5.13
CA LEU A 67 -5.91 -7.06 5.59
C LEU A 67 -4.57 -7.58 6.12
N PHE A 68 -3.50 -7.38 5.36
CA PHE A 68 -2.15 -7.77 5.80
C PHE A 68 -1.70 -7.02 7.05
N PHE A 69 -2.09 -5.77 7.22
CA PHE A 69 -1.78 -5.00 8.42
C PHE A 69 -2.41 -5.64 9.67
N ILE A 70 -3.67 -6.08 9.58
CA ILE A 70 -4.34 -6.80 10.68
C ILE A 70 -3.62 -8.13 10.95
N PHE A 71 -3.37 -8.94 9.92
CA PHE A 71 -2.69 -10.24 10.08
C PHE A 71 -1.27 -10.09 10.61
N ALA A 72 -0.53 -9.08 10.18
CA ALA A 72 0.81 -8.78 10.71
C ALA A 72 0.74 -8.44 12.21
N GLY A 73 -0.27 -7.67 12.64
CA GLY A 73 -0.47 -7.36 14.06
C GLY A 73 -0.77 -8.60 14.89
N LEU A 74 -1.63 -9.49 14.39
CA LEU A 74 -1.91 -10.77 15.05
C LEU A 74 -0.65 -11.63 15.13
N GLY A 75 0.04 -11.83 14.01
CA GLY A 75 1.26 -12.62 13.93
C GLY A 75 2.35 -12.07 14.86
N TYR A 76 2.49 -10.75 14.94
CA TYR A 76 3.41 -10.09 15.86
C TYR A 76 3.05 -10.35 17.33
N ASP A 77 1.78 -10.23 17.69
CA ASP A 77 1.32 -10.49 19.07
C ASP A 77 1.55 -11.97 19.46
N TYR A 78 1.25 -12.92 18.57
CA TYR A 78 1.52 -14.34 18.80
C TYR A 78 3.02 -14.62 18.91
N TYR A 79 3.83 -14.10 17.99
CA TYR A 79 5.28 -14.26 18.02
C TYR A 79 5.87 -13.69 19.32
N TYR A 80 5.46 -12.48 19.69
CA TYR A 80 5.94 -11.84 20.91
C TYR A 80 5.55 -12.62 22.16
N TYR A 81 4.31 -13.11 22.24
CA TYR A 81 3.83 -13.89 23.38
C TYR A 81 4.61 -15.20 23.59
N TYR A 82 4.86 -15.96 22.51
CA TYR A 82 5.51 -17.26 22.60
C TYR A 82 7.04 -17.19 22.63
N ALA A 83 7.63 -16.28 21.86
CA ALA A 83 9.09 -16.25 21.66
C ALA A 83 9.81 -15.21 22.54
N VAL A 84 9.13 -14.14 22.97
CA VAL A 84 9.78 -12.99 23.63
C VAL A 84 9.32 -12.79 25.07
N SER A 85 8.01 -12.77 25.33
CA SER A 85 7.45 -12.42 26.64
C SER A 85 7.41 -13.60 27.63
N GLY A 86 7.79 -14.80 27.19
CA GLY A 86 7.75 -16.00 28.03
C GLY A 86 6.34 -16.34 28.49
N GLN A 87 5.32 -16.14 27.64
CA GLN A 87 3.91 -16.38 27.96
C GLN A 87 3.36 -15.51 29.09
N ASN A 88 3.90 -14.31 29.27
CA ASN A 88 3.40 -13.37 30.26
C ASN A 88 1.93 -12.97 29.95
N PRO A 89 0.99 -13.15 30.90
CA PRO A 89 -0.43 -12.82 30.72
C PRO A 89 -0.71 -11.37 30.32
N ALA A 90 0.20 -10.44 30.60
CA ALA A 90 0.07 -9.04 30.21
C ALA A 90 0.10 -8.81 28.69
N TYR A 91 0.63 -9.77 27.92
CA TYR A 91 0.80 -9.69 26.46
C TYR A 91 0.01 -10.76 25.71
N THR A 92 -1.04 -11.32 26.31
CA THR A 92 -1.89 -12.32 25.63
C THR A 92 -2.41 -11.76 24.30
N PRO A 93 -2.25 -12.49 23.19
CA PRO A 93 -2.58 -11.99 21.86
C PRO A 93 -4.04 -11.58 21.71
N TRP A 94 -4.28 -10.55 20.89
CA TRP A 94 -5.64 -10.21 20.46
C TRP A 94 -6.21 -11.34 19.58
N PRO A 95 -7.51 -11.69 19.67
CA PRO A 95 -8.57 -11.04 20.45
C PRO A 95 -8.76 -11.58 21.87
N ALA A 96 -7.96 -12.57 22.31
CA ALA A 96 -8.12 -13.22 23.61
C ALA A 96 -7.62 -12.36 24.80
N GLY A 97 -6.86 -11.30 24.55
CA GLY A 97 -6.47 -10.35 25.59
C GLY A 97 -5.88 -9.04 25.06
N PRO A 98 -5.17 -8.26 25.89
CA PRO A 98 -4.73 -6.90 25.59
C PRO A 98 -3.74 -6.73 24.43
N GLY A 99 -3.08 -7.78 23.95
CA GLY A 99 -2.05 -7.72 22.92
C GLY A 99 -0.79 -6.94 23.33
N THR A 100 0.13 -6.72 22.39
CA THR A 100 1.34 -5.92 22.64
C THR A 100 1.02 -4.44 22.50
N SER A 101 0.46 -3.82 23.54
CA SER A 101 0.23 -2.37 23.70
C SER A 101 -0.14 -1.60 22.42
N GLY A 102 -1.43 -1.44 22.14
CA GLY A 102 -2.04 -0.41 21.29
C GLY A 102 -1.57 -0.30 19.83
N TRP A 103 -2.50 -0.33 18.87
CA TRP A 103 -2.23 -0.13 17.45
C TRP A 103 -1.52 1.20 17.08
N THR A 104 -1.39 2.13 18.04
CA THR A 104 -0.76 3.44 17.89
C THR A 104 -0.21 3.93 19.22
N THR A 105 1.03 3.58 19.57
CA THR A 105 1.76 4.31 20.62
C THR A 105 2.57 5.42 19.97
N THR A 106 1.97 6.60 19.84
CA THR A 106 2.72 7.81 19.45
C THR A 106 3.68 8.14 20.59
N THR A 107 4.98 8.03 20.34
CA THR A 107 5.99 8.57 21.27
C THR A 107 5.97 10.10 21.21
N ASN A 108 6.45 10.78 22.26
CA ASN A 108 6.36 12.24 22.50
C ASN A 108 6.95 13.16 21.40
N ALA A 109 7.37 12.64 20.25
CA ALA A 109 7.97 13.39 19.15
C ALA A 109 7.30 13.15 17.78
N GLY A 110 6.06 12.67 17.73
CA GLY A 110 5.37 12.38 16.46
C GLY A 110 6.00 11.23 15.66
N GLN A 111 6.84 10.42 16.31
CA GLN A 111 7.40 9.21 15.74
C GLN A 111 6.42 8.05 15.99
N LEU A 112 6.11 7.33 14.92
CA LEU A 112 5.40 6.06 14.97
C LEU A 112 6.18 5.12 15.89
N SER A 113 5.48 4.41 16.78
CA SER A 113 6.08 3.32 17.56
C SER A 113 6.79 2.34 16.62
N ASP A 114 7.93 1.79 17.07
CA ASP A 114 8.71 0.78 16.35
C ASP A 114 7.83 -0.40 15.90
N LYS A 115 6.80 -0.73 16.69
CA LYS A 115 5.77 -1.71 16.33
C LYS A 115 5.01 -1.30 15.07
N THR A 116 4.39 -0.12 15.07
CA THR A 116 3.55 0.32 13.95
C THR A 116 4.37 0.47 12.67
N THR A 117 5.62 0.95 12.75
CA THR A 117 6.53 1.03 11.60
C THR A 117 6.84 -0.36 11.04
N THR A 118 7.14 -1.32 11.91
CA THR A 118 7.41 -2.71 11.51
C THR A 118 6.18 -3.35 10.87
N LEU A 119 4.99 -3.12 11.44
CA LEU A 119 3.73 -3.64 10.90
C LEU A 119 3.41 -3.05 9.53
N MET A 120 3.55 -1.74 9.34
CA MET A 120 3.36 -1.09 8.04
C MET A 120 4.35 -1.62 6.99
N LEU A 121 5.60 -1.86 7.38
CA LEU A 121 6.61 -2.38 6.47
C LEU A 121 6.27 -3.81 6.04
N VAL A 122 5.97 -4.70 7.00
CA VAL A 122 5.62 -6.09 6.73
C VAL A 122 4.35 -6.18 5.88
N SER A 123 3.33 -5.36 6.17
CA SER A 123 2.10 -5.35 5.39
C SER A 123 2.32 -4.79 3.98
N ALA A 124 3.14 -3.74 3.81
CA ALA A 124 3.49 -3.21 2.50
C ALA A 124 4.26 -4.23 1.65
N MET A 125 5.18 -4.98 2.26
CA MET A 125 5.92 -6.03 1.57
C MET A 125 4.99 -7.18 1.17
N ALA A 126 4.10 -7.62 2.07
CA ALA A 126 3.15 -8.69 1.79
C ALA A 126 2.17 -8.31 0.65
N SER A 127 1.62 -7.09 0.68
CA SER A 127 0.73 -6.62 -0.39
C SER A 127 1.45 -6.46 -1.73
N LEU A 128 2.72 -6.02 -1.71
CA LEU A 128 3.54 -5.90 -2.91
C LEU A 128 3.83 -7.28 -3.51
N MET A 129 4.18 -8.28 -2.69
CA MET A 129 4.39 -9.65 -3.15
C MET A 129 3.12 -10.23 -3.78
N LEU A 130 1.96 -9.95 -3.21
CA LEU A 130 0.68 -10.42 -3.74
C LEU A 130 0.35 -9.74 -5.08
N ALA A 131 0.58 -8.43 -5.20
CA ALA A 131 0.43 -7.70 -6.47
C ALA A 131 1.39 -8.20 -7.56
N LEU A 132 2.65 -8.47 -7.21
CA LEU A 132 3.63 -9.05 -8.14
C LEU A 132 3.25 -10.46 -8.58
N THR A 133 2.72 -11.26 -7.65
CA THR A 133 2.29 -12.64 -7.95
C THR A 133 1.14 -12.65 -8.94
N ASP A 134 0.14 -11.79 -8.75
CA ASP A 134 -0.97 -11.63 -9.70
C ASP A 134 -0.49 -11.16 -11.08
N TRP A 135 0.43 -10.19 -11.11
CA TRP A 135 1.04 -9.73 -12.35
C TRP A 135 1.79 -10.83 -13.11
N LEU A 136 2.57 -11.65 -12.40
CA LEU A 136 3.29 -12.80 -12.98
C LEU A 136 2.31 -13.83 -13.56
N ILE A 137 1.23 -14.13 -12.85
CA ILE A 137 0.20 -15.08 -13.32
C ILE A 137 -0.52 -14.55 -14.55
N GLY A 138 -0.86 -13.26 -14.58
CA GLY A 138 -1.48 -12.61 -15.72
C GLY A 138 -0.60 -12.64 -16.97
N LYS A 139 0.72 -12.60 -16.81
CA LYS A 139 1.68 -12.76 -17.93
C LYS A 139 1.85 -14.19 -18.43
N LEU A 140 1.61 -15.19 -17.58
CA LEU A 140 1.75 -16.60 -17.96
C LEU A 140 0.50 -17.17 -18.64
N THR A 141 -0.65 -16.53 -18.47
CA THR A 141 -1.94 -16.97 -19.03
C THR A 141 -2.38 -16.22 -20.29
N GLN A 142 -1.63 -15.19 -20.72
CA GLN A 142 -1.79 -14.49 -22.01
C GLN A 142 -0.82 -15.04 -23.05
#